data_AF-A0A957EVG9-F1
#
_entry.id   AF-A0A957EVG9-F1
#
_cell.length_a   1.000
_cell.length_b   1.000
_cell.length_c   1.000
_cell.angle_alpha   90.00
_cell.angle_beta   90.00
_cell.angle_gamma   90.00
#
_symmetry.space_group_name_H-M   'P 1'
#
loop_
_entity.id
_entity.type
_entity.pdbx_description
1 polymer ?
#
loop_
_entity_poly.entity_id
_entity_poly.type
_entity_poly.pdbx_seq_one_letter_code
_entity_poly.pdbx_strand_id
1 'polypeptide(L)'
;MGNENWEQELINLSKEKWAWMAEQKVEALDALFHEKSVFVHMGGAWGKAQELDIIRSGGIHYKQADVHEVSVAVMGETAVLLNRITLLAVVGGNEVTNPFM
;
A
#
# COMPACT_ATOMS: atom_id res chain seq x y z
N MET A 1 -13.70 23.39 10.80
CA MET A 1 -12.23 23.30 10.66
C MET A 1 -11.73 21.97 11.23
N GLY A 2 -12.25 20.82 10.78
CA GLY A 2 -12.03 19.54 11.46
C GLY A 2 -11.75 18.33 10.59
N ASN A 3 -11.70 18.45 9.26
CA ASN A 3 -11.49 17.31 8.34
C ASN A 3 -10.22 17.41 7.49
N GLU A 4 -9.79 18.64 7.14
CA GLU A 4 -8.59 18.87 6.31
C GLU A 4 -7.31 18.27 6.91
N ASN A 5 -7.21 18.24 8.25
CA ASN A 5 -6.06 17.63 8.92
C ASN A 5 -6.02 16.10 8.74
N TRP A 6 -7.18 15.42 8.85
CA TRP A 6 -7.26 13.97 8.73
C TRP A 6 -6.99 13.47 7.32
N GLU A 7 -7.52 14.17 6.30
CA GLU A 7 -7.26 13.82 4.90
C GLU A 7 -5.77 13.91 4.60
N GLN A 8 -5.10 14.97 5.07
CA GLN A 8 -3.67 15.13 4.86
C GLN A 8 -2.85 14.09 5.64
N GLU A 9 -3.24 13.76 6.88
CA GLU A 9 -2.61 12.68 7.66
C GLU A 9 -2.75 11.32 6.96
N LEU A 10 -3.92 10.99 6.41
CA LEU A 10 -4.14 9.76 5.63
C LEU A 10 -3.30 9.72 4.35
N ILE A 11 -3.18 10.85 3.65
CA ILE A 11 -2.31 10.97 2.47
C ILE A 11 -0.85 10.73 2.85
N ASN A 12 -0.40 11.31 3.96
CA ASN A 12 0.97 11.13 4.45
C ASN A 12 1.22 9.67 4.86
N LEU A 13 0.29 9.05 5.58
CA LEU A 13 0.37 7.65 5.95
C LEU A 13 0.39 6.72 4.72
N SER A 14 -0.40 7.02 3.69
CA SER A 14 -0.38 6.24 2.44
C SER A 14 0.98 6.32 1.74
N LYS A 15 1.58 7.52 1.67
CA LYS A 15 2.94 7.71 1.13
C LYS A 15 3.97 6.93 1.94
N GLU A 16 3.88 7.02 3.27
CA GLU A 16 4.80 6.32 4.16
C GLU A 16 4.67 4.79 4.05
N LYS A 17 3.43 4.29 3.96
CA LYS A 17 3.16 2.88 3.66
C LYS A 17 3.86 2.45 2.38
N TRP A 18 3.77 3.19 1.27
CA TRP A 18 4.48 2.84 0.04
C TRP A 18 5.99 2.79 0.22
N ALA A 19 6.58 3.73 0.98
CA ALA A 19 8.00 3.70 1.31
C ALA A 19 8.35 2.46 2.15
N TRP A 20 7.52 2.09 3.14
CA TRP A 20 7.72 0.88 3.94
C TRP A 20 7.64 -0.41 3.12
N MET A 21 6.75 -0.46 2.11
CA MET A 21 6.67 -1.60 1.18
C MET A 21 7.97 -1.73 0.37
N ALA A 22 8.54 -0.61 -0.08
CA ALA A 22 9.80 -0.57 -0.83
C ALA A 22 11.03 -0.91 0.03
N GLU A 23 11.04 -0.45 1.27
CA GLU A 23 12.12 -0.72 2.23
C GLU A 23 11.95 -2.06 2.97
N GLN A 24 10.89 -2.83 2.64
CA GLN A 24 10.52 -4.07 3.32
C GLN A 24 10.43 -3.93 4.86
N LYS A 25 9.90 -2.80 5.35
CA LYS A 25 9.69 -2.52 6.78
C LYS A 25 8.49 -3.27 7.34
N VAL A 26 8.62 -4.60 7.47
CA VAL A 26 7.55 -5.52 7.84
C VAL A 26 6.93 -5.18 9.19
N GLU A 27 7.71 -4.73 10.17
CA GLU A 27 7.22 -4.39 11.51
C GLU A 27 6.26 -3.18 11.48
N ALA A 28 6.57 -2.16 10.67
CA ALA A 28 5.69 -0.99 10.51
C ALA A 28 4.40 -1.35 9.78
N LEU A 29 4.51 -2.21 8.76
CA LEU A 29 3.36 -2.72 8.00
C LEU A 29 2.47 -3.62 8.86
N ASP A 30 3.06 -4.45 9.72
CA ASP A 30 2.33 -5.29 10.66
C ASP A 30 1.54 -4.45 11.68
N ALA A 31 2.13 -3.37 12.19
CA ALA A 31 1.43 -2.43 13.08
C ALA A 31 0.30 -1.66 12.37
N LEU A 32 0.47 -1.35 11.08
CA LEU A 32 -0.53 -0.63 10.28
C LEU A 32 -1.72 -1.53 9.88
N PHE A 33 -1.47 -2.78 9.51
CA PHE A 33 -2.48 -3.66 8.94
C PHE A 33 -3.36 -4.28 10.02
N HIS A 34 -4.68 -4.06 9.91
CA HIS A 34 -5.66 -4.76 10.73
C HIS A 34 -5.59 -6.28 10.49
N GLU A 35 -5.77 -7.10 11.52
CA GLU A 35 -5.64 -8.56 11.45
C GLU A 35 -6.50 -9.20 10.34
N LYS A 36 -7.67 -8.62 10.08
CA LYS A 36 -8.64 -9.06 9.06
C LYS A 36 -8.49 -8.38 7.69
N SER A 37 -7.39 -7.68 7.43
CA SER A 37 -7.18 -7.03 6.14
C SER A 37 -7.02 -8.06 5.02
N VAL A 38 -7.52 -7.69 3.84
CA VAL A 38 -7.42 -8.47 2.61
C VAL A 38 -6.79 -7.59 1.53
N PHE A 39 -5.74 -8.11 0.90
CA PHE A 39 -5.00 -7.47 -0.18
C PHE A 39 -5.36 -8.15 -1.49
N VAL A 40 -5.93 -7.39 -2.42
CA VAL A 40 -6.35 -7.90 -3.74
C VAL A 40 -5.28 -7.53 -4.75
N HIS A 41 -4.77 -8.54 -5.46
CA HIS A 41 -3.80 -8.36 -6.54
C HIS A 41 -4.34 -8.96 -7.83
N MET A 42 -3.62 -8.77 -8.93
CA MET A 42 -4.09 -9.18 -10.27
C MET A 42 -4.39 -10.68 -10.39
N GLY A 43 -3.76 -11.54 -9.58
CA GLY A 43 -3.90 -13.00 -9.63
C GLY A 43 -4.57 -13.64 -8.42
N GLY A 44 -5.05 -12.87 -7.43
CA GLY A 44 -5.59 -13.45 -6.20
C GLY A 44 -5.88 -12.44 -5.09
N ALA A 45 -6.21 -12.97 -3.92
CA ALA A 45 -6.38 -12.18 -2.70
C ALA A 45 -5.67 -12.86 -1.52
N TRP A 46 -5.05 -12.06 -0.66
CA TRP A 46 -4.20 -12.50 0.44
C TRP A 46 -4.68 -11.88 1.75
N GLY A 47 -4.63 -12.66 2.84
CA GLY A 47 -4.77 -12.11 4.19
C GLY A 47 -3.46 -11.48 4.68
N LYS A 48 -3.54 -10.69 5.76
CA LYS A 48 -2.39 -10.00 6.39
C LYS A 48 -1.13 -10.85 6.52
N ALA A 49 -1.23 -12.05 7.09
CA ALA A 49 -0.05 -12.89 7.34
C ALA A 49 0.70 -13.23 6.05
N GLN A 50 -0.02 -13.64 5.02
CA GLN A 50 0.56 -14.02 3.74
C GLN A 50 1.13 -12.81 2.98
N GLU A 51 0.47 -11.65 3.06
CA GLU A 51 0.98 -10.39 2.48
C GLU A 51 2.33 -10.01 3.11
N LEU A 52 2.42 -10.03 4.45
CA LEU A 52 3.65 -9.71 5.17
C LEU A 52 4.78 -10.71 4.87
N ASP A 53 4.49 -12.00 4.75
CA ASP A 53 5.49 -13.01 4.40
C ASP A 53 6.02 -12.84 2.96
N ILE A 54 5.18 -12.43 2.01
CA ILE A 54 5.60 -12.10 0.64
C ILE A 54 6.57 -10.92 0.65
N ILE A 55 6.22 -9.85 1.38
CA ILE A 55 7.07 -8.67 1.50
C ILE A 55 8.38 -9.02 2.21
N ARG A 56 8.33 -9.80 3.30
CA ARG A 56 9.50 -10.23 4.07
C ARG A 56 10.46 -11.08 3.23
N SER A 57 9.92 -12.02 2.47
CA SER A 57 10.73 -12.93 1.63
C SER A 57 11.31 -12.25 0.39
N GLY A 58 10.78 -11.09 0.01
CA GLY A 58 11.14 -10.42 -1.25
C GLY A 58 10.63 -11.16 -2.49
N GLY A 59 9.70 -12.11 -2.34
CA GLY A 59 9.12 -12.85 -3.48
C GLY A 59 8.40 -11.92 -4.48
N ILE A 60 7.76 -10.88 -3.94
CA ILE A 60 7.32 -9.69 -4.67
C ILE A 60 7.91 -8.49 -3.94
N HIS A 61 8.73 -7.71 -4.62
CA HIS A 61 9.34 -6.51 -4.04
C HIS A 61 8.81 -5.26 -4.74
N TYR A 62 8.00 -4.47 -4.04
CA TYR A 62 7.43 -3.21 -4.53
C TYR A 62 8.45 -2.07 -4.44
N LYS A 63 9.35 -1.96 -5.41
CA LYS A 63 10.49 -1.03 -5.34
C LYS A 63 10.10 0.45 -5.29
N GLN A 64 9.09 0.86 -6.06
CA GLN A 64 8.71 2.26 -6.16
C GLN A 64 7.26 2.40 -6.63
N ALA A 65 6.49 3.22 -5.93
CA ALA A 65 5.15 3.63 -6.34
C ALA A 65 5.16 5.13 -6.70
N ASP A 66 5.06 5.44 -7.99
CA ASP A 66 4.87 6.81 -8.47
C ASP A 66 3.40 7.16 -8.39
N VAL A 67 3.04 8.04 -7.44
CA VAL A 67 1.65 8.46 -7.23
C VAL A 67 1.32 9.65 -8.10
N HIS A 68 0.39 9.46 -9.05
CA HIS A 68 -0.05 10.49 -9.99
C HIS A 68 -1.24 11.28 -9.45
N GLU A 69 -2.14 10.59 -8.74
CA GLU A 69 -3.32 11.18 -8.12
C GLU A 69 -3.62 10.50 -6.79
N VAL A 70 -4.19 11.27 -5.87
CA VAL A 70 -4.73 10.80 -4.61
C VAL A 70 -6.09 11.43 -4.37
N SER A 71 -7.05 10.61 -3.95
CA SER A 71 -8.35 11.08 -3.45
C SER A 71 -8.66 10.41 -2.13
N VAL A 72 -9.30 11.16 -1.23
CA VAL A 72 -9.72 10.68 0.08
C VAL A 72 -11.21 10.98 0.24
N ALA A 73 -11.98 9.97 0.62
CA ALA A 73 -13.38 10.12 0.99
C ALA A 73 -13.55 9.66 2.45
N VAL A 74 -13.92 10.59 3.34
CA VAL A 74 -14.11 10.33 4.77
C VAL A 74 -15.60 10.12 5.09
N MET A 75 -15.89 9.07 5.85
CA MET A 75 -17.22 8.59 6.24
C MET A 75 -17.22 8.21 7.72
N GLY A 76 -17.50 9.18 8.59
CA GLY A 76 -17.40 8.98 10.04
C GLY A 76 -15.96 8.65 10.45
N GLU A 77 -15.75 7.49 11.05
CA GLU A 77 -14.42 7.00 11.48
C GLU A 77 -13.70 6.19 10.38
N THR A 78 -14.31 6.04 9.20
CA THR A 78 -13.74 5.30 8.07
C THR A 78 -13.34 6.25 6.95
N ALA A 79 -12.23 5.97 6.28
CA ALA A 79 -11.85 6.68 5.07
C ALA A 79 -11.49 5.69 3.95
N VAL A 80 -11.81 6.06 2.72
CA VAL A 80 -11.35 5.38 1.51
C VAL A 80 -10.33 6.29 0.83
N LEU A 81 -9.10 5.79 0.67
CA LEU A 81 -8.05 6.47 -0.06
C LEU A 81 -7.75 5.70 -1.34
N LEU A 82 -7.81 6.39 -2.47
CA LEU A 82 -7.50 5.83 -3.79
C LEU A 82 -6.24 6.50 -4.33
N ASN A 83 -5.35 5.70 -4.91
CA ASN A 83 -4.19 6.20 -5.64
C ASN A 83 -4.24 5.71 -7.08
N ARG A 84 -4.05 6.62 -8.03
CA ARG A 84 -3.57 6.25 -9.37
C ARG A 84 -2.04 6.21 -9.32
N ILE A 85 -1.46 5.06 -9.61
CA ILE A 85 -0.01 4.87 -9.50
C ILE A 85 0.60 4.22 -10.73
N THR A 86 1.89 4.42 -10.92
CA THR A 86 2.75 3.48 -11.64
C THR A 86 3.60 2.74 -10.61
N LEU A 87 3.57 1.42 -10.62
CA LEU A 87 4.30 0.59 -9.66
C LEU A 87 5.44 -0.14 -10.38
N LEU A 88 6.66 0.10 -9.94
CA LEU A 88 7.83 -0.71 -10.26
C LEU A 88 7.98 -1.79 -9.20
N ALA A 89 8.03 -3.05 -9.63
CA ALA A 89 8.22 -4.19 -8.73
C ALA A 89 9.18 -5.22 -9.32
N VAL A 90 9.75 -6.07 -8.47
CA VAL A 90 10.46 -7.29 -8.89
C VAL A 90 9.57 -8.49 -8.58
N VAL A 91 9.26 -9.28 -9.61
CA VAL A 91 8.44 -10.49 -9.51
C VAL A 91 9.19 -11.65 -10.15
N GLY A 92 9.50 -12.70 -9.37
CA GLY A 92 10.26 -13.84 -9.86
C GLY A 92 11.64 -13.46 -10.42
N GLY A 93 12.27 -12.42 -9.87
CA GLY A 93 13.57 -11.91 -10.32
C GLY A 93 13.53 -10.94 -11.50
N ASN A 94 12.35 -10.65 -12.07
CA ASN A 94 12.20 -9.72 -13.19
C ASN A 94 11.61 -8.39 -12.73
N GLU A 95 12.20 -7.28 -13.17
CA GLU A 95 11.60 -5.96 -12.99
C GLU A 95 10.39 -5.78 -13.92
N VAL A 96 9.28 -5.36 -13.35
CA VAL A 96 8.02 -5.08 -14.05
C VAL A 96 7.49 -3.72 -13.61
N THR A 97 7.00 -2.94 -14.57
CA THR A 97 6.38 -1.65 -14.33
C THR A 97 4.95 -1.69 -14.83
N ASN A 98 3.97 -1.47 -13.94
CA ASN A 98 2.56 -1.55 -14.29
C ASN A 98 1.76 -0.35 -13.77
N PRO A 99 0.89 0.27 -14.60
CA PRO A 99 -0.05 1.28 -14.12
C PRO A 99 -1.24 0.65 -13.39
N PHE A 100 -1.71 1.33 -12.34
CA PHE A 100 -2.94 1.00 -11.62
C PHE A 100 -3.83 2.25 -11.56
N MET A 101 -5.12 2.06 -11.87
CA MET A 101 -6.14 3.10 -12.05
C MET A 101 -7.22 3.02 -10.97
#